data_AF-A0A535IC25-F1
#
_entry.id   AF-A0A535IC25-F1
#
_cell.length_a   1.000
_cell.length_b   1.000
_cell.length_c   1.000
_cell.angle_alpha   90.00
_cell.angle_beta   90.00
_cell.angle_gamma   90.00
#
_symmetry.space_group_name_H-M   'P 1'
#
loop_
_entity.id
_entity.type
_entity.pdbx_description
1 polymer ?
#
loop_
_entity_poly.entity_id
_entity_poly.type
_entity_poly.pdbx_seq_one_letter_code
_entity_poly.pdbx_strand_id
1 'polypeptide(L)'
;MTAKRRPSRATSPRPDARRTLPDARRTLPSVDAVLRAAGELDVPRTRFVSAVREVLADARGNGAAATDARAVARDARARIAAKDTPSMRRVLNATGVVLQTNLGRAPLAPAAIDAMRDAAGAVSVEYDLVAGKRGERHGHTTGLLHELTGAEDAAVVNNNAAAVLLALAALAVRREVLVARGELVEIGGGFRIPDVLRRSGAKLVEVGTTNRTYVKDYASAIGERTAAILRVHASNFKVTGFVASPDDRSLATLARERGIAFIHDLGSGTFLDTSRFGLAREQTVSEAVAAGADVVTFSGDKLLGGPQSGIVVGRAARIAELRAHPLMRALRPDKV
;
A
#
# COMPACT_ATOMS: atom_id res chain seq x y z
N MET A 1 -93.34 35.49 40.73
CA MET A 1 -93.11 35.50 39.27
C MET A 1 -91.86 34.68 38.98
N THR A 2 -92.03 33.36 38.87
CA THR A 2 -92.06 32.57 37.61
C THR A 2 -90.67 32.09 37.15
N ALA A 3 -90.27 30.98 37.78
CA ALA A 3 -89.61 29.77 37.27
C ALA A 3 -88.74 29.83 36.00
N LYS A 4 -87.47 29.43 36.13
CA LYS A 4 -86.68 28.81 35.04
C LYS A 4 -85.97 27.55 35.51
N ARG A 5 -86.06 26.55 34.62
CA ARG A 5 -85.79 25.12 34.75
C ARG A 5 -84.32 24.77 34.98
N ARG A 6 -84.06 23.72 35.77
CA ARG A 6 -82.78 22.99 35.82
C ARG A 6 -82.67 22.04 34.61
N PRO A 7 -81.53 21.98 33.90
CA PRO A 7 -81.32 21.01 32.83
C PRO A 7 -80.84 19.66 33.37
N SER A 8 -81.15 18.62 32.59
CA SER A 8 -81.00 17.20 32.87
C SER A 8 -79.55 16.71 32.87
N ARG A 9 -79.29 15.66 33.66
CA ARG A 9 -78.06 14.86 33.64
C ARG A 9 -77.91 14.18 32.28
N ALA A 10 -76.94 14.64 31.48
CA ALA A 10 -76.44 13.91 30.33
C ALA A 10 -75.40 12.87 30.81
N THR A 11 -75.63 11.63 30.42
CA THR A 11 -74.77 10.47 30.61
C THR A 11 -73.46 10.65 29.84
N SER A 12 -72.33 10.39 30.51
CA SER A 12 -71.01 10.39 29.88
C SER A 12 -70.90 9.28 28.82
N PRO A 13 -70.35 9.54 27.63
CA PRO A 13 -69.98 8.48 26.72
C PRO A 13 -68.73 7.77 27.29
N ARG A 14 -68.76 6.44 27.28
CA ARG A 14 -67.61 5.58 27.62
C ARG A 14 -66.41 5.98 26.74
N PRO A 15 -65.17 6.05 27.28
CA PRO A 15 -64.01 6.25 26.44
C PRO A 15 -63.85 5.04 25.52
N ASP A 16 -63.76 5.39 24.25
CA ASP A 16 -63.47 4.58 23.09
C ASP A 16 -62.42 3.50 23.37
N ALA A 17 -62.77 2.24 23.10
CA ALA A 17 -61.84 1.12 23.16
C ALA A 17 -60.82 1.29 22.03
N ARG A 18 -59.76 2.08 22.27
CA ARG A 18 -58.56 2.05 21.45
C ARG A 18 -58.01 0.64 21.50
N ARG A 19 -58.35 -0.12 20.47
CA ARG A 19 -57.74 -1.39 20.10
C ARG A 19 -56.24 -1.12 20.02
N THR A 20 -55.50 -1.45 21.08
CA THR A 20 -54.04 -1.41 21.07
C THR A 20 -53.60 -2.38 19.99
N LEU A 21 -53.18 -1.86 18.84
CA LEU A 21 -52.51 -2.65 17.83
C LEU A 21 -51.38 -3.41 18.55
N PRO A 22 -51.36 -4.76 18.51
CA PRO A 22 -50.32 -5.52 19.18
C PRO A 22 -48.98 -5.02 18.64
N ASP A 23 -48.06 -4.64 19.54
CA ASP A 23 -46.72 -4.20 19.19
C ASP A 23 -46.13 -5.23 18.22
N ALA A 24 -45.95 -4.85 16.96
CA ALA A 24 -45.50 -5.75 15.91
C ALA A 24 -44.16 -6.41 16.29
N ARG A 25 -43.38 -5.80 17.19
CA ARG A 25 -42.13 -6.35 17.74
C ARG A 25 -42.33 -7.58 18.62
N ARG A 26 -43.54 -7.83 19.18
CA ARG A 26 -43.88 -9.06 19.92
C ARG A 26 -44.06 -10.28 19.02
N THR A 27 -44.07 -10.11 17.70
CA THR A 27 -44.24 -11.20 16.73
C THR A 27 -42.92 -11.77 16.21
N LEU A 28 -41.78 -11.26 16.66
CA LEU A 28 -40.47 -11.79 16.30
C LEU A 28 -40.16 -13.11 17.05
N PRO A 29 -39.53 -14.10 16.39
CA PRO A 29 -39.25 -15.40 16.99
C PRO A 29 -38.13 -15.29 18.03
N SER A 30 -38.16 -16.15 19.06
CA SER A 30 -37.04 -16.27 19.99
C SER A 30 -35.83 -16.91 19.29
N VAL A 31 -34.64 -16.63 19.81
CA VAL A 31 -33.40 -17.25 19.31
C VAL A 31 -33.49 -18.78 19.30
N ASP A 32 -34.11 -19.39 20.33
CA ASP A 32 -34.32 -20.84 20.39
C ASP A 32 -35.31 -21.35 19.33
N ALA A 33 -36.36 -20.58 19.01
CA ALA A 33 -37.29 -20.93 17.94
C ALA A 33 -36.58 -20.91 16.58
N VAL A 34 -35.72 -19.92 16.35
CA VAL A 34 -34.89 -19.82 15.14
C VAL A 34 -33.91 -20.99 15.07
N LEU A 35 -33.26 -21.35 16.18
CA LEU A 35 -32.34 -22.49 16.24
C LEU A 35 -33.02 -23.82 15.91
N ARG A 36 -34.24 -24.06 16.42
CA ARG A 36 -35.02 -25.25 16.06
C ARG A 36 -35.45 -25.24 14.60
N ALA A 37 -35.83 -24.07 14.09
CA ALA A 37 -36.26 -23.90 12.70
C ALA A 37 -35.09 -23.99 11.69
N ALA A 38 -33.87 -23.68 12.13
CA ALA A 38 -32.67 -23.69 11.30
C ALA A 38 -32.20 -25.09 10.91
N GLY A 39 -32.56 -26.13 11.68
CA GLY A 39 -32.09 -27.50 11.47
C GLY A 39 -30.59 -27.66 11.78
N GLU A 40 -29.89 -28.48 11.00
CA GLU A 40 -28.44 -28.70 11.13
C GLU A 40 -27.66 -27.42 10.80
N LEU A 41 -26.65 -27.12 11.62
CA LEU A 41 -25.81 -25.94 11.46
C LEU A 41 -24.48 -26.33 10.79
N ASP A 42 -24.14 -25.63 9.73
CA ASP A 42 -22.88 -25.71 8.97
C ASP A 42 -21.75 -24.87 9.61
N VAL A 43 -22.06 -24.15 10.69
CA VAL A 43 -21.15 -23.25 11.40
C VAL A 43 -21.28 -23.44 12.91
N PRO A 44 -20.28 -23.04 13.71
CA PRO A 44 -20.37 -23.10 15.17
C PRO A 44 -21.63 -22.41 15.70
N ARG A 45 -22.35 -23.08 16.62
CA ARG A 45 -23.61 -22.60 17.19
C ARG A 45 -23.51 -21.15 17.71
N THR A 46 -22.41 -20.80 18.36
CA THR A 46 -22.17 -19.45 18.90
C THR A 46 -22.21 -18.37 17.81
N ARG A 47 -21.62 -18.67 16.66
CA ARG A 47 -21.59 -17.80 15.49
C ARG A 47 -22.98 -17.64 14.87
N PHE A 48 -23.71 -18.75 14.73
CA PHE A 48 -25.09 -18.72 14.24
C PHE A 48 -26.00 -17.91 15.15
N VAL A 49 -25.94 -18.14 16.47
CA VAL A 49 -26.71 -17.38 17.48
C VAL A 49 -26.40 -15.89 17.42
N SER A 50 -25.13 -15.51 17.25
CA SER A 50 -24.76 -14.10 17.09
C SER A 50 -25.43 -13.47 15.87
N ALA A 51 -25.39 -14.14 14.72
CA ALA A 51 -26.03 -13.66 13.50
C ALA A 51 -27.56 -13.56 13.64
N VAL A 52 -28.20 -14.54 14.30
CA VAL A 52 -29.63 -14.48 14.62
C VAL A 52 -29.96 -13.26 15.50
N ARG A 53 -29.14 -12.99 16.52
CA ARG A 53 -29.33 -11.82 17.39
C ARG A 53 -29.21 -10.50 16.62
N GLU A 54 -28.28 -10.40 15.68
CA GLU A 54 -28.12 -9.24 14.80
C GLU A 54 -29.33 -9.05 13.90
N VAL A 55 -29.79 -10.10 13.21
CA VAL A 55 -30.98 -10.05 12.35
C VAL A 55 -32.22 -9.63 13.15
N LEU A 56 -32.40 -10.20 14.34
CA LEU A 56 -33.50 -9.81 15.23
C LEU A 56 -33.35 -8.40 15.80
N ALA A 57 -32.13 -7.89 15.97
CA ALA A 57 -31.89 -6.51 16.39
C ALA A 57 -32.24 -5.53 15.27
N ASP A 58 -31.81 -5.80 14.03
CA ASP A 58 -32.13 -5.00 12.85
C ASP A 58 -33.65 -4.97 12.61
N ALA A 59 -34.32 -6.12 12.71
CA ALA A 59 -35.78 -6.20 12.59
C ALA A 59 -36.51 -5.39 13.66
N ARG A 60 -36.00 -5.38 14.91
CA ARG A 60 -36.54 -4.54 15.99
C ARG A 60 -36.34 -3.05 15.75
N GLY A 61 -35.17 -2.66 15.20
CA GLY A 61 -34.83 -1.26 14.90
C GLY A 61 -35.63 -0.68 13.73
N ASN A 62 -35.90 -1.50 12.71
CA ASN A 62 -36.59 -1.07 11.49
C ASN A 62 -38.12 -1.12 11.58
N GLY A 63 -38.69 -1.51 12.73
CA GLY A 63 -40.13 -1.68 12.90
C GLY A 63 -40.75 -2.75 12.00
N ALA A 64 -39.94 -3.73 11.57
CA ALA A 64 -40.38 -4.77 10.64
C ALA A 64 -41.49 -5.65 11.28
N ALA A 65 -42.51 -5.98 10.49
CA ALA A 65 -43.59 -6.88 10.91
C ALA A 65 -43.10 -8.34 11.01
N ALA A 66 -43.92 -9.18 11.64
CA ALA A 66 -43.74 -10.61 11.87
C ALA A 66 -42.88 -11.31 10.80
N THR A 67 -41.70 -11.78 11.20
CA THR A 67 -40.81 -12.59 10.38
C THR A 67 -40.78 -14.00 10.95
N ASP A 68 -41.00 -15.03 10.14
CA ASP A 68 -41.00 -16.40 10.65
C ASP A 68 -39.58 -16.87 11.07
N ALA A 69 -39.50 -17.86 11.96
CA ALA A 69 -38.22 -18.37 12.48
C ALA A 69 -37.30 -18.96 11.40
N ARG A 70 -37.84 -19.50 10.30
CA ARG A 70 -37.05 -20.01 9.16
C ARG A 70 -36.49 -18.87 8.32
N ALA A 71 -37.22 -17.76 8.16
CA ALA A 71 -36.76 -16.56 7.49
C ALA A 71 -35.60 -15.92 8.27
N VAL A 72 -35.74 -15.75 9.59
CA VAL A 72 -34.62 -15.29 10.44
C VAL A 72 -33.42 -16.24 10.36
N ALA A 73 -33.64 -17.55 10.32
CA ALA A 73 -32.56 -18.52 10.15
C ALA A 73 -31.85 -18.36 8.78
N ARG A 74 -32.61 -18.16 7.70
CA ARG A 74 -32.10 -17.94 6.34
C ARG A 74 -31.27 -16.65 6.27
N ASP A 75 -31.77 -15.57 6.86
CA ASP A 75 -31.08 -14.28 6.91
C ASP A 75 -29.82 -14.35 7.78
N ALA A 76 -29.85 -15.10 8.88
CA ALA A 76 -28.67 -15.37 9.68
C ALA A 76 -27.60 -16.13 8.86
N ARG A 77 -27.99 -17.15 8.08
CA ARG A 77 -27.07 -17.85 7.16
C ARG A 77 -26.51 -16.93 6.08
N ALA A 78 -27.35 -16.11 5.45
CA ALA A 78 -26.92 -15.13 4.44
C ALA A 78 -25.93 -14.12 5.03
N ARG A 79 -26.18 -13.65 6.26
CA ARG A 79 -25.29 -12.72 6.96
C ARG A 79 -23.95 -13.37 7.33
N ILE A 80 -23.97 -14.63 7.73
CA ILE A 80 -22.75 -15.41 7.99
C ILE A 80 -21.96 -15.59 6.70
N ALA A 81 -22.61 -16.01 5.60
CA ALA A 81 -21.98 -16.15 4.28
C ALA A 81 -21.38 -14.82 3.78
N ALA A 82 -22.08 -13.70 4.00
CA ALA A 82 -21.56 -12.38 3.68
C ALA A 82 -20.33 -12.00 4.52
N LYS A 83 -20.30 -12.39 5.81
CA LYS A 83 -19.12 -12.19 6.68
C LYS A 83 -17.97 -13.16 6.38
N ASP A 84 -18.27 -14.35 5.89
CA ASP A 84 -17.27 -15.34 5.42
C ASP A 84 -16.66 -15.00 4.08
N THR A 85 -17.34 -14.14 3.32
CA THR A 85 -16.81 -13.66 2.04
C THR A 85 -15.52 -12.88 2.31
N PRO A 86 -14.36 -13.31 1.77
CA PRO A 86 -13.11 -12.58 1.97
C PRO A 86 -13.22 -11.15 1.49
N SER A 87 -12.60 -10.21 2.21
CA SER A 87 -12.57 -8.79 1.82
C SER A 87 -11.72 -8.56 0.56
N MET A 88 -10.65 -9.35 0.39
CA MET A 88 -9.84 -9.39 -0.83
C MET A 88 -10.31 -10.53 -1.73
N ARG A 89 -10.69 -10.21 -2.96
CA ARG A 89 -11.20 -11.18 -3.93
C ARG A 89 -10.57 -10.94 -5.29
N ARG A 90 -10.44 -12.00 -6.08
CA ARG A 90 -10.06 -11.90 -7.48
C ARG A 90 -11.10 -11.07 -8.23
N VAL A 91 -10.62 -10.17 -9.09
CA VAL A 91 -11.46 -9.33 -9.95
C VAL A 91 -11.04 -9.48 -11.41
N LEU A 92 -11.94 -9.17 -12.33
CA LEU A 92 -11.63 -9.03 -13.76
C LEU A 92 -11.26 -7.57 -14.02
N ASN A 93 -10.02 -7.32 -14.44
CA ASN A 93 -9.58 -5.97 -14.82
C ASN A 93 -10.00 -5.66 -16.26
N ALA A 94 -11.07 -4.87 -16.41
CA ALA A 94 -11.55 -4.36 -17.71
C ALA A 94 -11.22 -2.87 -17.92
N THR A 95 -10.30 -2.30 -17.13
CA THR A 95 -10.00 -0.85 -17.19
C THR A 95 -9.02 -0.47 -18.30
N GLY A 96 -8.31 -1.44 -18.89
CA GLY A 96 -7.21 -1.19 -19.83
C GLY A 96 -5.91 -0.72 -19.17
N VAL A 97 -5.90 -0.52 -17.84
CA VAL A 97 -4.70 -0.13 -17.07
C VAL A 97 -4.01 -1.39 -16.55
N VAL A 98 -2.81 -1.69 -17.07
CA VAL A 98 -2.03 -2.88 -16.70
C VAL A 98 -1.57 -2.79 -15.24
N LEU A 99 -0.84 -1.73 -14.88
CA LEU A 99 -0.38 -1.49 -13.50
C LEU A 99 -1.45 -0.74 -12.70
N GLN A 100 -2.59 -1.39 -12.46
CA GLN A 100 -3.68 -0.78 -11.70
C GLN A 100 -3.37 -0.83 -10.18
N THR A 101 -2.99 0.30 -9.59
CA THR A 101 -2.73 0.45 -8.14
C THR A 101 -3.85 -0.05 -7.23
N ASN A 102 -5.12 0.18 -7.57
CA ASN A 102 -6.30 -0.26 -6.82
C ASN A 102 -6.55 -1.78 -6.93
N LEU A 103 -6.02 -2.43 -7.97
CA LEU A 103 -6.22 -3.87 -8.23
C LEU A 103 -4.96 -4.70 -7.96
N GLY A 104 -3.96 -4.13 -7.28
CA GLY A 104 -2.76 -4.87 -6.86
C GLY A 104 -1.57 -4.79 -7.83
N ARG A 105 -1.53 -3.82 -8.74
CA ARG A 105 -0.43 -3.58 -9.69
C ARG A 105 -0.14 -4.80 -10.59
N ALA A 106 1.10 -5.27 -10.62
CA ALA A 106 1.55 -6.32 -11.52
C ALA A 106 0.95 -7.68 -11.11
N PRO A 107 0.20 -8.37 -12.01
CA PRO A 107 -0.11 -9.77 -11.80
C PRO A 107 1.16 -10.60 -11.90
N LEU A 108 1.27 -11.63 -11.06
CA LEU A 108 2.45 -12.48 -11.00
C LEU A 108 2.39 -13.59 -12.04
N ALA A 109 3.56 -13.91 -12.62
CA ALA A 109 3.70 -15.06 -13.50
C ALA A 109 3.47 -16.37 -12.72
N PRO A 110 2.95 -17.45 -13.36
CA PRO A 110 2.73 -18.74 -12.69
C PRO A 110 3.96 -19.26 -11.94
N ALA A 111 5.16 -19.17 -12.54
CA ALA A 111 6.40 -19.59 -11.91
C ALA A 111 6.73 -18.81 -10.62
N ALA A 112 6.38 -17.51 -10.56
CA ALA A 112 6.54 -16.73 -9.34
C ALA A 112 5.54 -17.18 -8.27
N ILE A 113 4.29 -17.46 -8.64
CA ILE A 113 3.27 -17.98 -7.72
C ILE A 113 3.69 -19.34 -7.14
N ASP A 114 4.24 -20.23 -7.97
CA ASP A 114 4.74 -21.53 -7.53
C ASP A 114 5.90 -21.37 -6.54
N ALA A 115 6.87 -20.48 -6.84
CA ALA A 115 7.96 -20.17 -5.92
C ALA A 115 7.46 -19.60 -4.58
N MET A 116 6.46 -18.71 -4.61
CA MET A 116 5.83 -18.17 -3.39
C MET A 116 5.12 -19.27 -2.59
N ARG A 117 4.50 -20.24 -3.27
CA ARG A 117 3.82 -21.37 -2.64
C ARG A 117 4.83 -22.28 -1.93
N ASP A 118 5.97 -22.55 -2.56
CA ASP A 118 7.05 -23.31 -1.94
C ASP A 118 7.64 -22.56 -0.74
N ALA A 119 7.86 -21.25 -0.90
CA ALA A 119 8.33 -20.37 0.16
C ALA A 119 7.36 -20.29 1.35
N ALA A 120 6.06 -20.60 1.18
CA ALA A 120 5.10 -20.64 2.28
C ALA A 120 5.48 -21.68 3.37
N GLY A 121 6.25 -22.71 3.02
CA GLY A 121 6.83 -23.69 3.95
C GLY A 121 8.09 -23.22 4.68
N ALA A 122 8.87 -24.17 5.20
CA ALA A 122 10.18 -23.90 5.77
C ALA A 122 11.22 -23.84 4.65
N VAL A 123 11.90 -22.70 4.50
CA VAL A 123 12.89 -22.45 3.46
C VAL A 123 14.14 -21.77 4.05
N SER A 124 15.26 -21.89 3.36
CA SER A 124 16.60 -21.45 3.79
C SER A 124 16.82 -19.94 3.68
N VAL A 125 15.91 -19.13 4.25
CA VAL A 125 15.93 -17.67 4.13
C VAL A 125 17.17 -17.04 4.77
N GLU A 126 17.55 -17.50 5.97
CA GLU A 126 18.73 -17.04 6.73
C GLU A 126 19.58 -18.24 7.17
N TYR A 127 19.62 -19.30 6.36
CA TYR A 127 20.38 -20.51 6.65
C TYR A 127 21.20 -20.94 5.43
N ASP A 128 22.50 -21.04 5.59
CA ASP A 128 23.41 -21.56 4.57
C ASP A 128 23.41 -23.09 4.63
N LEU A 129 22.89 -23.73 3.58
CA LEU A 129 22.77 -25.18 3.49
C LEU A 129 24.11 -25.89 3.35
N VAL A 130 25.13 -25.22 2.79
CA VAL A 130 26.47 -25.80 2.62
C VAL A 130 27.25 -25.69 3.92
N ALA A 131 27.22 -24.51 4.56
CA ALA A 131 27.96 -24.27 5.79
C ALA A 131 27.23 -24.74 7.06
N GLY A 132 25.94 -25.09 6.98
CA GLY A 132 25.14 -25.58 8.10
C GLY A 132 24.94 -24.54 9.22
N LYS A 133 24.94 -23.25 8.89
CA LYS A 133 24.90 -22.15 9.87
C LYS A 133 24.04 -20.99 9.40
N ARG A 134 23.89 -19.97 10.24
CA ARG A 134 23.16 -18.75 9.89
C ARG A 134 23.77 -18.09 8.64
N GLY A 135 22.93 -17.82 7.65
CA GLY A 135 23.26 -17.16 6.40
C GLY A 135 22.71 -15.73 6.31
N GLU A 136 22.97 -15.08 5.18
CA GLU A 136 22.51 -13.72 4.85
C GLU A 136 21.33 -13.79 3.89
N ARG A 137 20.28 -13.00 4.15
CA ARG A 137 19.01 -13.04 3.41
C ARG A 137 19.12 -12.43 2.02
N HIS A 138 19.80 -11.30 1.91
CA HIS A 138 19.88 -10.55 0.65
C HIS A 138 20.72 -11.29 -0.40
N GLY A 139 21.65 -12.15 0.03
CA GLY A 139 22.52 -12.97 -0.81
C GLY A 139 21.78 -13.81 -1.86
N HIS A 140 20.54 -14.25 -1.56
CA HIS A 140 19.69 -14.96 -2.53
C HIS A 140 19.35 -14.13 -3.77
N THR A 141 19.25 -12.81 -3.61
CA THR A 141 18.89 -11.86 -4.68
C THR A 141 20.07 -11.07 -5.23
N THR A 142 21.13 -10.89 -4.44
CA THR A 142 22.27 -10.04 -4.81
C THR A 142 22.95 -10.50 -6.10
N GLY A 143 23.17 -11.80 -6.28
CA GLY A 143 23.81 -12.33 -7.49
C GLY A 143 23.02 -12.03 -8.77
N LEU A 144 21.71 -12.26 -8.75
CA LEU A 144 20.83 -11.97 -9.89
C LEU A 144 20.74 -10.47 -10.17
N LEU A 145 20.63 -9.65 -9.12
CA LEU A 145 20.58 -8.20 -9.28
C LEU A 145 21.89 -7.63 -9.82
N HIS A 146 23.04 -8.16 -9.39
CA HIS A 146 24.35 -7.83 -9.95
C HIS A 146 24.40 -8.13 -11.45
N GLU A 147 24.02 -9.35 -11.84
CA GLU A 147 24.01 -9.78 -13.25
C GLU A 147 23.10 -8.91 -14.12
N LEU A 148 21.88 -8.61 -13.65
CA LEU A 148 20.89 -7.86 -14.43
C LEU A 148 21.21 -6.36 -14.51
N THR A 149 21.81 -5.78 -13.48
CA THR A 149 21.98 -4.32 -13.37
C THR A 149 23.41 -3.84 -13.64
N GLY A 150 24.41 -4.70 -13.48
CA GLY A 150 25.82 -4.31 -13.46
C GLY A 150 26.23 -3.52 -12.20
N ALA A 151 25.36 -3.39 -11.21
CA ALA A 151 25.68 -2.75 -9.94
C ALA A 151 26.62 -3.62 -9.10
N GLU A 152 27.49 -3.03 -8.29
CA GLU A 152 28.46 -3.77 -7.48
C GLU A 152 27.80 -4.61 -6.39
N ASP A 153 26.64 -4.17 -5.89
CA ASP A 153 25.91 -4.86 -4.82
C ASP A 153 24.42 -4.46 -4.83
N ALA A 154 23.62 -5.19 -4.04
CA ALA A 154 22.18 -4.97 -3.93
C ALA A 154 21.62 -5.28 -2.53
N ALA A 155 20.44 -4.72 -2.27
CA ALA A 155 19.58 -5.05 -1.15
C ALA A 155 18.11 -4.98 -1.55
N VAL A 156 17.25 -5.67 -0.81
CA VAL A 156 15.80 -5.67 -1.02
C VAL A 156 15.12 -5.30 0.30
N VAL A 157 14.15 -4.41 0.24
CA VAL A 157 13.30 -3.98 1.37
C VAL A 157 11.83 -4.11 1.00
N ASN A 158 10.93 -3.86 1.96
CA ASN A 158 9.48 -4.06 1.81
C ASN A 158 8.86 -3.38 0.57
N ASN A 159 9.24 -2.13 0.25
CA ASN A 159 8.75 -1.40 -0.93
C ASN A 159 9.70 -0.25 -1.29
N ASN A 160 9.53 0.37 -2.46
CA ASN A 160 10.42 1.46 -2.89
C ASN A 160 10.38 2.68 -1.94
N ALA A 161 9.24 2.95 -1.32
CA ALA A 161 9.13 4.00 -0.30
C ALA A 161 10.09 3.75 0.88
N ALA A 162 10.18 2.50 1.34
CA ALA A 162 11.14 2.06 2.33
C ALA A 162 12.59 2.14 1.82
N ALA A 163 12.84 1.86 0.55
CA ALA A 163 14.16 1.96 -0.06
C ALA A 163 14.69 3.40 -0.04
N VAL A 164 13.87 4.36 -0.48
CA VAL A 164 14.19 5.80 -0.43
C VAL A 164 14.40 6.26 1.02
N LEU A 165 13.50 5.89 1.93
CA LEU A 165 13.64 6.22 3.35
C LEU A 165 14.96 5.69 3.94
N LEU A 166 15.29 4.43 3.65
CA LEU A 166 16.50 3.78 4.14
C LEU A 166 17.76 4.46 3.57
N ALA A 167 17.79 4.74 2.27
CA ALA A 167 18.92 5.42 1.63
C ALA A 167 19.17 6.80 2.24
N LEU A 168 18.11 7.58 2.45
CA LEU A 168 18.21 8.92 3.05
C LEU A 168 18.62 8.86 4.53
N ALA A 169 18.06 7.93 5.31
CA ALA A 169 18.41 7.76 6.71
C ALA A 169 19.86 7.29 6.90
N ALA A 170 20.33 6.38 6.06
CA ALA A 170 21.69 5.87 6.12
C ALA A 170 22.74 6.91 5.66
N LEU A 171 22.45 7.66 4.59
CA LEU A 171 23.47 8.49 3.93
C LEU A 171 23.40 9.98 4.31
N ALA A 172 22.25 10.47 4.78
CA ALA A 172 21.99 11.90 4.89
C ALA A 172 21.30 12.34 6.20
N VAL A 173 21.27 11.49 7.23
CA VAL A 173 20.69 11.87 8.54
C VAL A 173 21.35 13.14 9.10
N ARG A 174 20.52 14.12 9.50
CA ARG A 174 20.92 15.46 9.98
C ARG A 174 21.76 16.28 8.98
N ARG A 175 21.78 15.89 7.71
CA ARG A 175 22.49 16.57 6.63
C ARG A 175 21.54 17.01 5.52
N GLU A 176 22.04 17.84 4.61
CA GLU A 176 21.25 18.43 3.52
C GLU A 176 21.22 17.52 2.30
N VAL A 177 20.02 17.37 1.71
CA VAL A 177 19.80 16.62 0.47
C VAL A 177 19.21 17.56 -0.56
N LEU A 178 19.90 17.69 -1.69
CA LEU A 178 19.48 18.55 -2.79
C LEU A 178 18.47 17.80 -3.66
N VAL A 179 17.33 18.42 -3.95
CA VAL A 179 16.28 17.87 -4.84
C VAL A 179 15.75 18.97 -5.74
N ALA A 180 15.55 18.68 -7.03
CA ALA A 180 14.91 19.65 -7.92
C ALA A 180 13.47 19.93 -7.46
N ARG A 181 13.04 21.19 -7.52
CA ARG A 181 11.67 21.58 -7.15
C ARG A 181 10.60 20.83 -7.97
N GLY A 182 10.89 20.53 -9.24
CA GLY A 182 10.02 19.75 -10.12
C GLY A 182 9.91 18.26 -9.77
N GLU A 183 10.73 17.77 -8.85
CA GLU A 183 10.83 16.36 -8.44
C GLU A 183 10.23 16.10 -7.04
N LEU A 184 9.59 17.11 -6.43
CA LEU A 184 8.88 16.97 -5.16
C LEU A 184 7.48 16.35 -5.37
N VAL A 185 7.49 15.07 -5.76
CA VAL A 185 6.32 14.36 -6.26
C VAL A 185 5.47 13.75 -5.14
N GLU A 186 4.18 13.56 -5.44
CA GLU A 186 3.26 12.70 -4.69
C GLU A 186 2.94 11.46 -5.52
N ILE A 187 3.23 10.27 -4.98
CA ILE A 187 3.09 8.99 -5.70
C ILE A 187 2.12 8.09 -4.95
N GLY A 188 0.83 8.17 -5.26
CA GLY A 188 -0.21 7.26 -4.74
C GLY A 188 -0.38 7.29 -3.20
N GLY A 189 -1.61 7.16 -2.71
CA GLY A 189 -1.89 6.95 -1.28
C GLY A 189 -1.24 7.96 -0.30
N GLY A 190 -0.84 9.16 -0.75
CA GLY A 190 -0.20 10.19 0.07
C GLY A 190 1.32 10.08 0.26
N PHE A 191 2.04 9.22 -0.46
CA PHE A 191 3.52 9.19 -0.38
C PHE A 191 4.12 10.42 -1.06
N ARG A 192 4.75 11.29 -0.26
CA ARG A 192 5.35 12.56 -0.72
C ARG A 192 6.83 12.59 -0.41
N ILE A 193 7.67 12.88 -1.42
CA ILE A 193 9.12 13.00 -1.24
C ILE A 193 9.51 13.95 -0.09
N PRO A 194 8.90 15.15 0.05
CA PRO A 194 9.18 16.03 1.19
C PRO A 194 8.93 15.39 2.56
N ASP A 195 7.87 14.59 2.70
CA ASP A 195 7.50 13.98 3.97
C ASP A 195 8.45 12.83 4.33
N VAL A 196 8.88 12.06 3.34
CA VAL A 196 9.86 10.98 3.51
C VAL A 196 11.23 11.54 3.89
N LEU A 197 11.67 12.62 3.23
CA LEU A 197 12.90 13.33 3.59
C LEU A 197 12.86 13.78 5.05
N ARG A 198 11.79 14.45 5.48
CA ARG A 198 11.64 14.85 6.89
C ARG A 198 11.68 13.66 7.84
N ARG A 199 11.01 12.56 7.52
CA ARG A 199 10.97 11.34 8.36
C ARG A 199 12.29 10.59 8.39
N SER A 200 13.12 10.69 7.34
CA SER A 200 14.48 10.13 7.30
C SER A 200 15.46 10.84 8.22
N GLY A 201 15.11 12.04 8.73
CA GLY A 201 16.00 12.90 9.48
C GLY A 201 16.94 13.73 8.60
N ALA A 202 16.83 13.64 7.28
CA ALA A 202 17.51 14.53 6.34
C ALA A 202 16.79 15.88 6.21
N LYS A 203 17.54 16.91 5.79
CA LYS A 203 17.01 18.24 5.49
C LYS A 203 16.90 18.42 3.98
N LEU A 204 15.69 18.57 3.48
CA LEU A 204 15.42 18.92 2.09
C LEU A 204 15.97 20.32 1.77
N VAL A 205 16.73 20.44 0.69
CA VAL A 205 17.14 21.70 0.06
C VAL A 205 16.69 21.65 -1.40
N GLU A 206 15.76 22.53 -1.76
CA GLU A 206 15.19 22.57 -3.10
C GLU A 206 16.08 23.38 -4.04
N VAL A 207 16.26 22.91 -5.27
CA VAL A 207 17.02 23.62 -6.32
C VAL A 207 16.20 23.80 -7.60
N GLY A 208 16.58 24.78 -8.41
CA GLY A 208 15.94 25.07 -9.69
C GLY A 208 14.47 25.53 -9.56
N THR A 209 13.72 25.39 -10.65
CA THR A 209 12.28 25.66 -10.71
C THR A 209 11.50 24.40 -11.06
N THR A 210 10.16 24.48 -10.99
CA THR A 210 9.26 23.37 -11.30
C THR A 210 9.51 22.77 -12.68
N ASN A 211 9.75 23.61 -13.70
CA ASN A 211 9.89 23.19 -15.08
C ASN A 211 11.36 23.14 -15.54
N ARG A 212 12.26 23.95 -14.96
CA ARG A 212 13.65 24.07 -15.42
C ARG A 212 14.61 23.96 -14.25
N THR A 213 15.41 22.91 -14.26
CA THR A 213 16.52 22.72 -13.35
C THR A 213 17.78 22.38 -14.14
N TYR A 214 18.92 22.90 -13.72
CA TYR A 214 20.23 22.73 -14.32
C TYR A 214 21.26 22.25 -13.30
N VAL A 215 22.36 21.67 -13.79
CA VAL A 215 23.49 21.24 -12.96
C VAL A 215 24.04 22.40 -12.10
N LYS A 216 24.06 23.63 -12.63
CA LYS A 216 24.50 24.82 -11.88
C LYS A 216 23.63 25.14 -10.66
N ASP A 217 22.34 24.78 -10.70
CA ASP A 217 21.42 25.04 -9.58
C ASP A 217 21.77 24.12 -8.41
N TYR A 218 22.12 22.86 -8.71
CA TYR A 218 22.70 21.93 -7.73
C TYR A 218 24.05 22.43 -7.23
N ALA A 219 24.99 22.74 -8.14
CA ALA A 219 26.35 23.14 -7.78
C ALA A 219 26.39 24.37 -6.85
N SER A 220 25.48 25.34 -7.06
CA SER A 220 25.39 26.55 -6.24
C SER A 220 24.78 26.32 -4.85
N ALA A 221 24.04 25.23 -4.67
CA ALA A 221 23.39 24.87 -3.40
C ALA A 221 24.23 23.90 -2.54
N ILE A 222 25.32 23.35 -3.07
CA ILE A 222 26.22 22.47 -2.32
C ILE A 222 27.00 23.30 -1.30
N GLY A 223 26.91 22.90 -0.03
CA GLY A 223 27.67 23.46 1.09
C GLY A 223 28.20 22.38 2.02
N GLU A 224 28.80 22.80 3.14
CA GLU A 224 29.47 21.89 4.10
C GLU A 224 28.55 20.80 4.69
N ARG A 225 27.24 21.08 4.75
CA ARG A 225 26.25 20.13 5.27
C ARG A 225 25.62 19.25 4.21
N THR A 226 25.93 19.44 2.92
CA THR A 226 25.34 18.64 1.85
C THR A 226 25.87 17.20 1.92
N ALA A 227 24.96 16.24 1.93
CA ALA A 227 25.29 14.81 1.98
C ALA A 227 24.98 14.08 0.69
N ALA A 228 23.93 14.52 -0.01
CA ALA A 228 23.48 13.84 -1.21
C ALA A 228 22.76 14.76 -2.19
N ILE A 229 22.78 14.36 -3.45
CA ILE A 229 21.81 14.74 -4.47
C ILE A 229 20.81 13.58 -4.56
N LEU A 230 19.52 13.88 -4.46
CA LEU A 230 18.44 12.94 -4.74
C LEU A 230 17.75 13.34 -6.03
N ARG A 231 17.79 12.44 -7.01
CA ARG A 231 17.05 12.51 -8.27
C ARG A 231 15.82 11.61 -8.18
N VAL A 232 14.65 12.13 -8.49
CA VAL A 232 13.38 11.37 -8.46
C VAL A 232 12.75 11.37 -9.84
N HIS A 233 12.46 10.17 -10.36
CA HIS A 233 11.82 10.02 -11.65
C HIS A 233 10.32 10.38 -11.58
N ALA A 234 9.84 11.14 -12.56
CA ALA A 234 8.43 11.52 -12.70
C ALA A 234 7.58 10.35 -13.23
N SER A 235 7.35 9.33 -12.39
CA SER A 235 6.73 8.06 -12.82
C SER A 235 5.21 8.10 -13.03
N ASN A 236 4.50 9.11 -12.52
CA ASN A 236 3.03 9.18 -12.55
C ASN A 236 2.48 10.48 -13.16
N PHE A 237 3.33 11.36 -13.67
CA PHE A 237 2.94 12.60 -14.36
C PHE A 237 4.05 13.02 -15.33
N LYS A 238 3.73 13.97 -16.22
CA LYS A 238 4.71 14.55 -17.14
C LYS A 238 4.53 16.06 -17.19
N VAL A 239 5.63 16.79 -17.18
CA VAL A 239 5.66 18.23 -17.48
C VAL A 239 6.04 18.40 -18.94
N THR A 240 5.29 19.21 -19.69
CA THR A 240 5.52 19.48 -21.11
C THR A 240 5.67 20.97 -21.38
N GLY A 241 6.31 21.36 -22.49
CA GLY A 241 6.59 22.75 -22.85
C GLY A 241 8.04 23.13 -22.57
N PHE A 242 8.27 24.29 -21.94
CA PHE A 242 9.61 24.78 -21.60
C PHE A 242 10.19 24.04 -20.39
N VAL A 243 10.71 22.84 -20.62
CA VAL A 243 11.24 21.96 -19.59
C VAL A 243 12.75 21.79 -19.75
N ALA A 244 13.49 21.78 -18.64
CA ALA A 244 14.90 21.42 -18.61
C ALA A 244 15.17 20.58 -17.37
N SER A 245 15.93 19.50 -17.54
CA SER A 245 16.42 18.67 -16.45
C SER A 245 17.87 18.30 -16.73
N PRO A 246 18.74 18.29 -15.70
CA PRO A 246 20.09 17.78 -15.87
C PRO A 246 20.05 16.30 -16.21
N ASP A 247 21.03 15.83 -16.98
CA ASP A 247 21.25 14.40 -17.17
C ASP A 247 21.93 13.78 -15.94
N ASP A 248 21.69 12.49 -15.74
CA ASP A 248 22.16 11.77 -14.56
C ASP A 248 23.70 11.68 -14.48
N ARG A 249 24.41 11.62 -15.63
CA ARG A 249 25.88 11.56 -15.64
C ARG A 249 26.50 12.86 -15.13
N SER A 250 25.91 14.00 -15.51
CA SER A 250 26.34 15.30 -15.01
C SER A 250 26.11 15.44 -13.50
N LEU A 251 24.97 14.96 -12.99
CA LEU A 251 24.71 14.95 -11.55
C LEU A 251 25.64 14.00 -10.79
N ALA A 252 25.88 12.79 -11.31
CA ALA A 252 26.82 11.84 -10.74
C ALA A 252 28.25 12.41 -10.70
N THR A 253 28.67 13.07 -11.77
CA THR A 253 29.99 13.72 -11.86
C THR A 253 30.12 14.82 -10.80
N LEU A 254 29.13 15.71 -10.70
CA LEU A 254 29.09 16.75 -9.68
C LEU A 254 29.12 16.16 -8.26
N ALA A 255 28.33 15.13 -7.99
CA ALA A 255 28.29 14.48 -6.68
C ALA A 255 29.66 13.91 -6.28
N ARG A 256 30.32 13.22 -7.21
CA ARG A 256 31.67 12.67 -7.03
C ARG A 256 32.71 13.76 -6.79
N GLU A 257 32.72 14.82 -7.60
CA GLU A 257 33.65 15.96 -7.45
C GLU A 257 33.51 16.66 -6.09
N ARG A 258 32.30 16.60 -5.50
CA ARG A 258 31.99 17.22 -4.21
C ARG A 258 32.01 16.23 -3.04
N GLY A 259 32.30 14.95 -3.28
CA GLY A 259 32.35 13.93 -2.24
C GLY A 259 31.01 13.64 -1.55
N ILE A 260 29.89 13.86 -2.25
CA ILE A 260 28.53 13.59 -1.75
C ILE A 260 27.89 12.42 -2.50
N ALA A 261 26.87 11.79 -1.94
CA ALA A 261 26.19 10.66 -2.58
C ALA A 261 25.24 11.11 -3.70
N PHE A 262 25.14 10.32 -4.78
CA PHE A 262 24.09 10.46 -5.79
C PHE A 262 23.07 9.33 -5.67
N ILE A 263 21.87 9.66 -5.19
CA ILE A 263 20.75 8.73 -5.02
C ILE A 263 19.75 8.96 -6.15
N HIS A 264 19.42 7.91 -6.91
CA HIS A 264 18.42 7.97 -7.97
C HIS A 264 17.22 7.08 -7.62
N ASP A 265 16.10 7.71 -7.25
CA ASP A 265 14.81 7.04 -7.16
C ASP A 265 14.19 6.92 -8.57
N LEU A 266 14.54 5.83 -9.25
CA LEU A 266 14.02 5.52 -10.59
C LEU A 266 12.55 5.11 -10.52
N GLY A 267 12.15 4.44 -9.44
CA GLY A 267 10.76 4.15 -9.12
C GLY A 267 10.08 3.08 -9.98
N SER A 268 10.22 3.09 -11.31
CA SER A 268 9.48 2.21 -12.24
C SER A 268 10.05 0.79 -12.34
N GLY A 269 11.38 0.65 -12.27
CA GLY A 269 12.06 -0.63 -12.19
C GLY A 269 12.09 -1.43 -13.48
N THR A 270 12.13 -0.77 -14.65
CA THR A 270 12.24 -1.49 -15.93
C THR A 270 13.66 -1.98 -16.19
N PHE A 271 13.78 -3.19 -16.72
CA PHE A 271 15.03 -3.79 -17.20
C PHE A 271 15.11 -3.88 -18.72
N LEU A 272 14.00 -3.53 -19.40
CA LEU A 272 13.87 -3.65 -20.84
C LEU A 272 13.68 -2.27 -21.44
N ASP A 273 14.28 -2.09 -22.63
CA ASP A 273 13.99 -0.94 -23.48
C ASP A 273 12.54 -1.03 -23.98
N THR A 274 11.68 -0.20 -23.39
CA THR A 274 10.25 -0.15 -23.66
C THR A 274 9.93 0.29 -25.10
N SER A 275 10.84 1.01 -25.75
CA SER A 275 10.64 1.47 -27.14
C SER A 275 10.59 0.34 -28.15
N ARG A 276 11.28 -0.78 -27.85
CA ARG A 276 11.24 -2.02 -28.64
C ARG A 276 9.85 -2.67 -28.69
N PHE A 277 8.97 -2.28 -27.76
CA PHE A 277 7.59 -2.75 -27.66
C PHE A 277 6.57 -1.69 -28.11
N GLY A 278 7.02 -0.61 -28.77
CA GLY A 278 6.14 0.47 -29.23
C GLY A 278 5.67 1.42 -28.13
N LEU A 279 6.31 1.39 -26.95
CA LEU A 279 6.00 2.28 -25.83
C LEU A 279 6.96 3.49 -25.81
N ALA A 280 6.61 4.52 -25.03
CA ALA A 280 7.54 5.60 -24.74
C ALA A 280 8.79 5.05 -24.03
N ARG A 281 9.96 5.61 -24.34
CA ARG A 281 11.21 5.22 -23.69
C ARG A 281 11.13 5.52 -22.19
N GLU A 282 11.41 4.49 -21.41
CA GLU A 282 11.59 4.53 -19.96
C GLU A 282 13.05 4.19 -19.66
N GLN A 283 13.68 4.90 -18.72
CA GLN A 283 15.06 4.63 -18.34
C GLN A 283 15.16 3.30 -17.59
N THR A 284 16.09 2.46 -18.00
CA THR A 284 16.34 1.15 -17.35
C THR A 284 17.17 1.30 -16.09
N VAL A 285 17.04 0.32 -15.18
CA VAL A 285 17.87 0.24 -13.97
C VAL A 285 19.36 0.23 -14.32
N SER A 286 19.76 -0.56 -15.32
CA SER A 286 21.16 -0.68 -15.74
C SER A 286 21.70 0.62 -16.34
N GLU A 287 20.87 1.40 -17.07
CA GLU A 287 21.25 2.75 -17.53
C GLU A 287 21.45 3.72 -16.37
N ALA A 288 20.60 3.68 -15.33
CA ALA A 288 20.75 4.52 -14.14
C ALA A 288 22.03 4.18 -13.35
N VAL A 289 22.35 2.89 -13.19
CA VAL A 289 23.62 2.43 -12.59
C VAL A 289 24.80 2.89 -13.44
N ALA A 290 24.75 2.67 -14.76
CA ALA A 290 25.82 3.07 -15.69
C ALA A 290 26.00 4.59 -15.81
N ALA A 291 24.98 5.38 -15.44
CA ALA A 291 25.09 6.83 -15.34
C ALA A 291 25.92 7.30 -14.14
N GLY A 292 26.19 6.41 -13.17
CA GLY A 292 27.07 6.68 -12.03
C GLY A 292 26.33 6.95 -10.72
N ALA A 293 25.06 6.57 -10.60
CA ALA A 293 24.35 6.59 -9.33
C ALA A 293 25.06 5.71 -8.28
N ASP A 294 25.24 6.26 -7.09
CA ASP A 294 25.77 5.54 -5.94
C ASP A 294 24.75 4.53 -5.41
N VAL A 295 23.47 4.92 -5.47
CA VAL A 295 22.31 4.14 -5.06
C VAL A 295 21.17 4.40 -6.04
N VAL A 296 20.62 3.33 -6.62
CA VAL A 296 19.38 3.35 -7.41
C VAL A 296 18.29 2.60 -6.66
N THR A 297 17.11 3.21 -6.52
CA THR A 297 15.95 2.58 -5.87
C THR A 297 14.78 2.42 -6.85
N PHE A 298 14.07 1.30 -6.80
CA PHE A 298 12.88 1.07 -7.63
C PHE A 298 11.90 0.05 -7.03
N SER A 299 10.67 0.06 -7.53
CA SER A 299 9.61 -0.89 -7.16
C SER A 299 9.74 -2.21 -7.95
N GLY A 300 9.59 -3.34 -7.27
CA GLY A 300 9.52 -4.65 -7.92
C GLY A 300 8.15 -4.99 -8.54
N ASP A 301 7.07 -4.36 -8.08
CA ASP A 301 5.69 -4.61 -8.50
C ASP A 301 5.17 -3.62 -9.56
N LYS A 302 6.09 -2.96 -10.27
CA LYS A 302 5.79 -2.09 -11.42
C LYS A 302 6.26 -2.73 -12.72
N LEU A 303 7.22 -2.14 -13.43
CA LEU A 303 7.66 -2.62 -14.74
C LEU A 303 8.54 -3.88 -14.63
N LEU A 304 9.07 -4.20 -13.45
CA LEU A 304 9.72 -5.50 -13.20
C LEU A 304 8.71 -6.67 -13.24
N GLY A 305 7.43 -6.42 -12.88
CA GLY A 305 6.40 -7.45 -12.90
C GLY A 305 6.46 -8.49 -11.77
N GLY A 306 7.16 -8.17 -10.67
CA GLY A 306 7.32 -9.03 -9.49
C GLY A 306 6.36 -8.68 -8.34
N PRO A 307 6.58 -9.28 -7.15
CA PRO A 307 5.84 -8.91 -5.95
C PRO A 307 6.29 -7.55 -5.41
N GLN A 308 5.52 -7.00 -4.46
CA GLN A 308 5.87 -5.74 -3.81
C GLN A 308 7.25 -5.86 -3.16
N SER A 309 8.16 -5.01 -3.61
CA SER A 309 9.50 -4.89 -3.04
C SER A 309 10.08 -3.53 -3.37
N GLY A 310 11.02 -3.09 -2.54
CA GLY A 310 11.90 -1.96 -2.81
C GLY A 310 13.28 -2.53 -3.08
N ILE A 311 13.75 -2.40 -4.30
CA ILE A 311 15.04 -2.94 -4.69
C ILE A 311 16.03 -1.78 -4.71
N VAL A 312 17.18 -2.02 -4.11
CA VAL A 312 18.29 -1.08 -4.01
C VAL A 312 19.50 -1.71 -4.68
N VAL A 313 20.08 -1.04 -5.66
CA VAL A 313 21.31 -1.47 -6.33
C VAL A 313 22.28 -0.31 -6.42
N GLY A 314 23.59 -0.58 -6.37
CA GLY A 314 24.58 0.50 -6.51
C GLY A 314 25.99 0.09 -6.10
N ARG A 315 26.74 1.04 -5.54
CA ARG A 315 28.12 0.85 -5.08
C ARG A 315 28.15 -0.03 -3.83
N ALA A 316 29.07 -0.99 -3.77
CA ALA A 316 29.14 -1.96 -2.68
C ALA A 316 29.28 -1.30 -1.30
N ALA A 317 30.12 -0.27 -1.21
CA ALA A 317 30.30 0.50 0.03
C ALA A 317 28.98 1.15 0.51
N ARG A 318 28.19 1.71 -0.41
CA ARG A 318 26.93 2.39 -0.08
C ARG A 318 25.84 1.39 0.30
N ILE A 319 25.73 0.28 -0.43
CA ILE A 319 24.78 -0.78 -0.08
C ILE A 319 25.13 -1.39 1.29
N ALA A 320 26.41 -1.54 1.62
CA ALA A 320 26.84 -1.99 2.94
C ALA A 320 26.41 -1.01 4.07
N GLU A 321 26.54 0.31 3.86
CA GLU A 321 26.02 1.32 4.80
C GLU A 321 24.50 1.17 5.02
N LEU A 322 23.74 0.95 3.94
CA LEU A 322 22.29 0.75 4.01
C LEU A 322 21.92 -0.54 4.77
N ARG A 323 22.61 -1.66 4.51
CA ARG A 323 22.37 -2.94 5.21
C ARG A 323 22.71 -2.88 6.70
N ALA A 324 23.73 -2.10 7.07
CA ALA A 324 24.13 -1.93 8.46
C ALA A 324 23.15 -1.03 9.26
N HIS A 325 22.33 -0.23 8.57
CA HIS A 325 21.42 0.69 9.23
C HIS A 325 20.27 -0.05 9.97
N PRO A 326 19.95 0.31 11.23
CA PRO A 326 18.92 -0.40 12.02
C PRO A 326 17.54 -0.49 11.37
N LEU A 327 17.16 0.50 10.56
CA LEU A 327 15.89 0.47 9.80
C LEU A 327 15.83 -0.72 8.83
N MET A 328 16.95 -1.26 8.35
CA MET A 328 16.95 -2.43 7.47
C MET A 328 16.17 -3.59 8.10
N ARG A 329 16.25 -3.76 9.43
CA ARG A 329 15.51 -4.81 10.13
C ARG A 329 14.01 -4.56 10.17
N ALA A 330 13.58 -3.31 10.29
CA ALA A 330 12.17 -2.91 10.30
C ALA A 330 11.55 -2.94 8.90
N LEU A 331 12.37 -2.69 7.87
CA LEU A 331 11.99 -2.64 6.46
C LEU A 331 12.28 -3.95 5.72
N ARG A 332 12.74 -4.98 6.43
CA ARG A 332 13.14 -6.27 5.88
C ARG A 332 11.97 -6.87 5.08
N PRO A 333 12.20 -7.37 3.85
CA PRO A 333 11.16 -8.05 3.10
C PRO A 333 10.79 -9.34 3.84
N ASP A 334 9.58 -9.86 3.60
CA ASP A 334 9.21 -11.17 4.11
C ASP A 334 9.88 -12.28 3.27
N LYS A 335 9.48 -13.54 3.44
CA LYS A 335 10.15 -14.66 2.74
C LYS A 335 9.62 -14.88 1.33
N VAL A 336 8.50 -14.22 0.99
CA VAL A 336 7.74 -14.32 -0.26
C VAL A 336 7.98 -13.07 -1.11
#